data_AF-A0A9Y1BKS8-F1
#
_entry.id   AF-A0A9Y1BKS8-F1
#
_cell.length_a   1.000
_cell.length_b   1.000
_cell.length_c   1.000
_cell.angle_alpha   90.00
_cell.angle_beta   90.00
_cell.angle_gamma   90.00
#
_symmetry.space_group_name_H-M   'P 1'
#
loop_
_entity.id
_entity.type
_entity.pdbx_description
1 polymer ?
#
loop_
_entity_poly.entity_id
_entity_poly.type
_entity_poly.pdbx_seq_one_letter_code
_entity_poly.pdbx_strand_id
1 'polypeptide(L)'
;MNELTGIAKIIFDELMDEIEEELEEALSEIISEEKLFNLVKTLQENTKQEVIEIINENYSEEMNSVKKMILGEKLSRIVTREARKVLEKLSLELISLSMGLIETLRNEIIGEVFEETE
;
A
#
# COMPACT_ATOMS: atom_id res chain seq x y z
N MET A 1 10.35 -20.57 -31.53
CA MET A 1 10.69 -20.54 -30.10
C MET A 1 11.28 -21.89 -29.79
N ASN A 2 12.47 -21.96 -29.21
CA ASN A 2 13.00 -23.24 -28.74
C ASN A 2 12.19 -23.63 -27.51
N GLU A 3 11.58 -24.81 -27.52
CA GLU A 3 10.89 -25.36 -26.35
C GLU A 3 11.94 -25.88 -25.36
N LEU A 4 11.81 -25.52 -24.09
CA LEU A 4 12.59 -26.10 -23.01
C LEU A 4 12.22 -27.57 -22.83
N THR A 5 13.19 -28.43 -22.55
CA THR A 5 12.97 -29.87 -22.34
C THR A 5 13.88 -30.40 -21.22
N GLY A 6 13.49 -31.51 -20.60
CA GLY A 6 14.24 -32.13 -19.51
C GLY A 6 14.31 -31.25 -18.26
N ILE A 7 15.41 -31.35 -17.51
CA ILE A 7 15.65 -30.61 -16.26
C ILE A 7 15.46 -29.09 -16.44
N ALA A 8 15.90 -28.54 -17.57
CA ALA A 8 15.73 -27.10 -17.85
C ALA A 8 14.26 -26.67 -17.94
N LYS A 9 13.33 -27.58 -18.25
CA LYS A 9 11.89 -27.29 -18.22
C LYS A 9 11.35 -27.38 -16.78
N ILE A 10 11.78 -28.37 -16.00
CA ILE A 10 11.35 -28.56 -14.61
C ILE A 10 11.70 -27.30 -13.79
N ILE A 11 12.97 -26.90 -13.83
CA ILE A 11 13.45 -25.64 -13.22
C ILE A 11 12.60 -24.46 -13.68
N PHE A 12 12.28 -24.34 -14.97
CA PHE A 12 11.48 -23.23 -15.45
C PHE A 12 10.05 -23.24 -14.88
N ASP A 13 9.39 -24.39 -14.88
CA ASP A 13 8.02 -24.52 -14.39
C ASP A 13 7.96 -24.20 -12.88
N GLU A 14 8.89 -24.73 -12.07
CA GLU A 14 8.99 -24.46 -10.62
C GLU A 14 9.29 -22.99 -10.32
N LEU A 15 10.22 -22.36 -11.04
CA LEU A 15 10.50 -20.93 -10.89
C LEU A 15 9.28 -20.06 -11.20
N MET A 16 8.46 -20.45 -12.18
CA MET A 16 7.26 -19.68 -12.53
C MET A 16 6.17 -19.83 -11.47
N ASP A 17 6.02 -21.03 -10.91
CA ASP A 17 5.08 -21.29 -9.81
C ASP A 17 5.47 -20.50 -8.55
N GLU A 18 6.76 -20.51 -8.18
CA GLU A 18 7.27 -19.74 -7.02
C GLU A 18 7.05 -18.23 -7.18
N ILE A 19 7.33 -17.71 -8.38
CA ILE A 19 7.07 -16.30 -8.70
C ILE A 19 5.58 -15.96 -8.52
N GLU A 20 4.68 -16.85 -8.94
CA GLU A 20 3.24 -16.63 -8.81
C GLU A 20 2.79 -16.63 -7.35
N GLU A 21 3.21 -17.64 -6.56
CA GLU A 21 2.83 -17.80 -5.15
C GLU A 21 3.29 -16.61 -4.30
N GLU A 22 4.59 -16.27 -4.38
CA GLU A 22 5.18 -15.18 -3.60
C GLU A 22 4.60 -13.80 -3.97
N LEU A 23 4.26 -13.59 -5.26
CA LEU A 23 3.56 -12.38 -5.69
C LEU A 23 2.12 -12.32 -5.15
N GLU A 24 1.39 -13.43 -5.18
CA GLU A 24 0.01 -13.48 -4.71
C GLU A 24 -0.07 -13.21 -3.21
N GLU A 25 0.83 -13.80 -2.41
CA GLU A 25 0.89 -13.59 -0.97
C GLU A 25 1.20 -12.11 -0.64
N ALA A 26 2.26 -11.56 -1.24
CA ALA A 26 2.66 -10.17 -1.00
C ALA A 26 1.54 -9.18 -1.37
N LEU A 27 0.88 -9.37 -2.52
CA LEU A 27 -0.22 -8.52 -2.96
C LEU A 27 -1.43 -8.62 -2.03
N SER A 28 -1.77 -9.84 -1.60
CA SER A 28 -2.90 -10.10 -0.69
C SER A 28 -2.72 -9.40 0.65
N GLU A 29 -1.50 -9.37 1.20
CA GLU A 29 -1.21 -8.65 2.43
C GLU A 29 -1.44 -7.13 2.26
N ILE A 30 -0.97 -6.56 1.15
CA ILE A 30 -1.05 -5.13 0.86
C ILE A 30 -2.50 -4.67 0.69
N ILE A 31 -3.34 -5.46 -0.01
CA ILE A 31 -4.71 -5.08 -0.35
C ILE A 31 -5.75 -5.61 0.65
N SER A 32 -5.31 -6.23 1.75
CA SER A 32 -6.21 -6.78 2.75
C SER A 32 -7.22 -5.73 3.25
N GLU A 33 -8.49 -6.12 3.35
CA GLU A 33 -9.56 -5.23 3.79
C GLU A 33 -9.28 -4.64 5.18
N GLU A 34 -8.66 -5.43 6.05
CA GLU A 34 -8.22 -4.99 7.38
C GLU A 34 -7.22 -3.82 7.30
N LYS A 35 -6.23 -3.90 6.40
CA LYS A 35 -5.22 -2.85 6.22
C LYS A 35 -5.86 -1.58 5.70
N LEU A 36 -6.74 -1.67 4.70
CA LEU A 36 -7.50 -0.53 4.18
C LEU A 36 -8.38 0.11 5.27
N PHE A 37 -9.08 -0.71 6.06
CA PHE A 37 -9.89 -0.24 7.18
C PHE A 37 -9.04 0.54 8.21
N ASN A 38 -7.89 -0.01 8.58
CA ASN A 38 -6.99 0.61 9.55
C ASN A 38 -6.38 1.94 9.04
N LEU A 39 -6.10 2.05 7.74
CA LEU A 39 -5.64 3.31 7.11
C LEU A 39 -6.72 4.40 7.19
N VAL A 40 -7.97 4.07 6.87
CA VAL A 40 -9.09 5.02 6.96
C VAL A 40 -9.31 5.46 8.40
N LYS A 41 -9.28 4.52 9.35
CA LYS A 41 -9.41 4.82 10.77
C LYS A 41 -8.31 5.76 11.26
N THR A 42 -7.05 5.49 10.87
CA THR A 42 -5.91 6.33 11.21
C THR A 42 -6.08 7.75 10.66
N LEU A 43 -6.53 7.88 9.41
CA LEU A 43 -6.81 9.19 8.81
C LEU A 43 -7.90 9.96 9.58
N GLN A 44 -8.98 9.28 9.95
CA GLN A 44 -10.07 9.87 10.74
C GLN A 44 -9.58 10.32 12.11
N GLU A 45 -8.80 9.50 12.81
CA GLU A 45 -8.25 9.82 14.13
C GLU A 45 -7.30 11.03 14.06
N ASN A 46 -6.41 11.07 13.06
CA ASN A 46 -5.46 12.18 12.86
C ASN A 46 -6.13 13.50 12.50
N THR A 47 -7.26 13.46 11.78
CA THR A 47 -7.95 14.67 11.31
C THR A 47 -8.98 15.20 12.32
N LYS A 48 -9.54 14.33 13.17
CA LYS A 48 -10.71 14.64 14.01
C LYS A 48 -10.54 15.90 14.84
N GLN A 49 -9.45 16.01 15.59
CA GLN A 49 -9.28 17.08 16.56
C GLN A 49 -9.13 18.45 15.87
N GLU A 50 -8.28 18.53 14.84
CA GLU A 50 -8.04 19.79 14.12
C GLU A 50 -9.27 20.23 13.30
N VAL A 51 -10.04 19.27 12.75
CA VAL A 51 -11.33 19.57 12.10
C VAL A 51 -12.31 20.19 13.11
N ILE A 52 -12.42 19.62 14.30
CA ILE A 52 -13.30 20.15 15.36
C ILE A 52 -12.87 21.57 15.75
N GLU A 53 -11.58 21.80 15.93
CA GLU A 53 -11.02 23.12 16.28
C GLU A 53 -11.32 24.16 15.19
N ILE A 54 -11.06 23.85 13.92
CA ILE A 54 -11.35 24.76 12.82
C ILE A 54 -12.85 25.05 12.72
N ILE A 55 -13.72 24.06 12.91
CA ILE A 55 -15.16 24.30 12.92
C ILE A 55 -15.53 25.24 14.07
N ASN A 56 -15.08 24.97 15.30
CA ASN A 56 -15.41 25.80 16.46
C ASN A 56 -14.93 27.25 16.31
N GLU A 57 -13.79 27.47 15.68
CA GLU A 57 -13.22 28.82 15.49
C GLU A 57 -13.87 29.61 14.35
N ASN A 58 -14.37 28.94 13.32
CA ASN A 58 -14.72 29.58 12.05
C ASN A 58 -16.19 29.43 11.65
N TYR A 59 -16.92 28.47 12.23
CA TYR A 59 -18.33 28.25 11.94
C TYR A 59 -19.23 29.24 12.67
N SER A 60 -20.28 29.69 11.98
CA SER A 60 -21.38 30.47 12.53
C SER A 60 -22.64 30.19 11.70
N GLU A 61 -23.80 30.14 12.35
CA GLU A 61 -25.09 29.90 11.66
C GLU A 61 -25.40 30.96 10.59
N GLU A 62 -24.93 32.19 10.77
CA GLU A 62 -25.18 33.32 9.87
C GLU A 62 -24.13 33.46 8.74
N MET A 63 -23.27 32.46 8.52
CA MET A 63 -22.25 32.53 7.47
C MET A 63 -22.86 32.62 6.07
N ASN A 64 -22.38 33.60 5.30
CA ASN A 64 -22.63 33.67 3.86
C ASN A 64 -21.86 32.60 3.08
N SER A 65 -22.18 32.45 1.79
CA SER A 65 -21.57 31.44 0.91
C SER A 65 -20.05 31.54 0.84
N VAL A 66 -19.49 32.75 0.78
CA VAL A 66 -18.04 32.97 0.71
C VAL A 66 -17.34 32.47 1.97
N LYS A 67 -17.88 32.78 3.16
CA LYS A 67 -17.33 32.29 4.42
C LYS A 67 -17.42 30.77 4.53
N LYS A 68 -18.53 30.16 4.09
CA LYS A 68 -18.69 28.69 4.05
C LYS A 68 -17.65 28.04 3.13
N MET A 69 -17.40 28.64 1.96
CA MET A 69 -16.36 28.18 1.03
C MET A 69 -14.97 28.25 1.66
N ILE A 70 -14.62 29.34 2.34
CA ILE A 70 -13.33 29.47 3.04
C ILE A 70 -13.18 28.41 4.13
N LEU A 71 -14.23 28.14 4.91
CA LEU A 71 -14.22 27.06 5.90
C LEU A 71 -14.00 25.69 5.24
N GLY A 72 -14.73 25.40 4.15
CA GLY A 72 -14.56 24.16 3.38
C GLY A 72 -13.13 23.99 2.86
N GLU A 73 -12.51 25.06 2.35
CA GLU A 73 -11.12 25.07 1.90
C GLU A 73 -10.14 24.77 3.05
N LYS A 74 -10.34 25.37 4.23
CA LYS A 74 -9.52 25.08 5.41
C LYS A 74 -9.61 23.61 5.82
N LEU A 75 -10.83 23.07 5.89
CA LEU A 75 -11.05 21.67 6.25
C LEU A 75 -10.47 20.71 5.20
N SER A 76 -10.65 21.03 3.92
CA SER A 76 -10.07 20.26 2.80
C SER A 76 -8.55 20.16 2.90
N ARG A 77 -7.88 21.26 3.27
CA ARG A 77 -6.41 21.25 3.46
C ARG A 77 -5.98 20.33 4.59
N ILE A 78 -6.72 20.27 5.69
CA ILE A 78 -6.42 19.35 6.80
C ILE A 78 -6.52 17.90 6.33
N VAL A 79 -7.66 17.54 5.74
CA VAL A 79 -7.90 16.18 5.24
C VAL A 79 -6.85 15.80 4.20
N THR A 80 -6.55 16.69 3.26
CA THR A 80 -5.54 16.46 2.21
C THR A 80 -4.14 16.27 2.80
N ARG A 81 -3.76 17.09 3.79
CA ARG A 81 -2.45 17.00 4.45
C ARG A 81 -2.29 15.69 5.20
N GLU A 82 -3.30 15.27 5.97
CA GLU A 82 -3.23 14.01 6.70
C GLU A 82 -3.33 12.79 5.79
N ALA A 83 -4.17 12.84 4.74
CA ALA A 83 -4.25 11.78 3.74
C ALA A 83 -2.90 11.59 3.04
N ARG A 84 -2.21 12.68 2.69
CA ARG A 84 -0.86 12.62 2.12
C ARG A 84 0.11 11.86 3.03
N LYS A 85 0.15 12.16 4.34
CA LYS A 85 1.04 11.47 5.28
C LYS A 85 0.74 9.97 5.38
N VAL A 86 -0.55 9.60 5.42
CA VAL A 86 -0.98 8.20 5.47
C VAL A 86 -0.56 7.45 4.20
N LEU A 87 -0.75 8.06 3.03
CA LEU A 87 -0.35 7.48 1.74
C LEU A 87 1.17 7.40 1.56
N GLU A 88 1.92 8.40 2.05
CA GLU A 88 3.39 8.37 2.06
C GLU A 88 3.91 7.20 2.91
N LYS A 89 3.31 6.98 4.10
CA LYS A 89 3.65 5.83 4.95
C LYS A 89 3.36 4.50 4.25
N LEU A 90 2.18 4.36 3.64
CA LEU A 90 1.81 3.16 2.88
C LEU A 90 2.78 2.90 1.72
N SER A 91 3.21 3.96 1.03
CA SER A 91 4.16 3.85 -0.09
C SER A 91 5.54 3.38 0.37
N LEU A 92 6.02 3.85 1.52
CA LEU A 92 7.28 3.37 2.11
C LEU A 92 7.18 1.91 2.55
N GLU A 93 6.05 1.52 3.12
CA GLU A 93 5.79 0.13 3.50
C GLU A 93 5.76 -0.79 2.27
N LEU A 94 5.09 -0.36 1.19
CA LEU A 94 5.06 -1.07 -0.08
C LEU A 94 6.47 -1.25 -0.66
N ILE A 95 7.29 -0.20 -0.66
CA ILE A 95 8.68 -0.29 -1.12
C ILE A 95 9.46 -1.32 -0.29
N SER A 96 9.29 -1.31 1.03
CA SER A 96 9.96 -2.26 1.92
C SER A 96 9.52 -3.71 1.65
N LEU A 97 8.22 -3.94 1.47
CA LEU A 97 7.67 -5.26 1.13
C LEU A 97 8.19 -5.73 -0.23
N SER A 98 8.19 -4.86 -1.24
CA SER A 98 8.72 -5.20 -2.57
C SER A 98 10.21 -5.55 -2.53
N MET A 99 11.01 -4.86 -1.72
CA MET A 99 12.42 -5.20 -1.54
C MET A 99 12.59 -6.56 -0.86
N GLY A 100 11.79 -6.84 0.18
CA GLY A 100 11.78 -8.14 0.87
C GLY A 100 11.43 -9.28 -0.09
N LEU A 101 10.34 -9.14 -0.84
CA LEU A 101 9.90 -10.10 -1.85
C LEU A 101 10.98 -10.40 -2.90
N ILE A 102 11.68 -9.37 -3.40
CA ILE A 102 12.79 -9.56 -4.36
C ILE A 102 13.92 -10.41 -3.73
N GLU A 103 14.19 -10.22 -2.43
CA GLU A 103 15.20 -11.01 -1.74
C GLU A 103 14.75 -12.45 -1.49
N THR A 104 13.48 -12.67 -1.14
CA THR A 104 12.84 -13.99 -1.00
C THR A 104 12.95 -14.78 -2.30
N LEU A 105 12.36 -14.24 -3.38
CA LEU A 105 12.42 -14.82 -4.72
C LEU A 105 13.85 -15.12 -5.15
N ARG A 106 14.81 -14.20 -4.93
CA ARG A 106 16.20 -14.45 -5.29
C ARG A 106 16.75 -15.70 -4.59
N ASN A 107 16.43 -15.89 -3.31
CA ASN A 107 16.96 -17.00 -2.53
C ASN A 107 16.29 -18.33 -2.93
N GLU A 108 14.97 -18.36 -3.16
CA GLU A 108 14.27 -19.54 -3.69
C GLU A 108 14.78 -19.92 -5.07
N ILE A 109 14.84 -18.97 -6.01
CA ILE A 109 15.36 -19.22 -7.36
C ILE A 109 16.77 -19.83 -7.33
N ILE A 110 17.64 -19.34 -6.43
CA ILE A 110 18.97 -19.92 -6.26
C ILE A 110 18.88 -21.36 -5.71
N GLY A 111 18.03 -21.59 -4.71
CA GLY A 111 17.76 -22.90 -4.12
C GLY A 111 17.28 -23.92 -5.15
N GLU A 112 16.19 -23.62 -5.86
CA GLU A 112 15.58 -24.48 -6.90
C GLU A 112 16.59 -24.87 -7.98
N VAL A 113 17.38 -23.90 -8.47
CA VAL A 113 18.42 -24.19 -9.47
C VAL A 113 19.51 -25.10 -8.91
N PHE A 114 19.89 -24.97 -7.63
CA PHE A 114 20.85 -25.88 -7.02
C PHE A 114 20.26 -27.29 -6.84
N GLU A 115 19.03 -27.40 -6.34
CA GLU A 115 18.38 -28.69 -6.06
C GLU A 115 18.18 -29.52 -7.34
N GLU A 116 17.71 -28.89 -8.43
CA GLU A 116 17.43 -29.58 -9.69
C GLU A 116 18.67 -29.88 -10.54
N THR A 117 19.86 -29.39 -10.15
CA THR A 117 21.12 -29.63 -10.88
C THR A 117 22.12 -30.56 -10.19
N GLU A 118 21.80 -31.07 -9.00
CA GLU A 118 22.55 -32.14 -8.30
C GLU A 118 22.15 -33.56 -8.74
#